data_AF-I3NFT9-F1
#
_entry.id   AF-I3NFT9-F1
#
_cell.length_a   1.000
_cell.length_b   1.000
_cell.length_c   1.000
_cell.angle_alpha   90.00
_cell.angle_beta   90.00
_cell.angle_gamma   90.00
#
_symmetry.space_group_name_H-M   'P 1'
#
loop_
_entity.id
_entity.type
_entity.pdbx_description
1 polymer ?
#
loop_
_entity_poly.entity_id
_entity_poly.type
_entity_poly.pdbx_seq_one_letter_code
_entity_poly.pdbx_strand_id
1 'polypeptide(L)'
;RKNTKLLAEKVAITAGCKTTTSAVMVHCMRQKTEEELLEATLKMKLFTLDMLGDPRESTPMIPTVMDGVVLPKTPEEILADKKFNTVPYIVGINKQEFGWILPMMMGFPISESKLDQKTATSLLQKTGSLLEVQDELTQMATEKNFRGIDDPVKIKDLYLELVGDVFCIPSVTVARGHR
;
A
#
# COMPACT_ATOMS: atom_id res chain seq x y z
N ARG A 1 9.68 4.41 9.29
CA ARG A 1 10.72 4.60 8.24
C ARG A 1 10.97 3.25 7.59
N LYS A 2 10.40 3.00 6.41
CA LYS A 2 10.51 1.73 5.70
C LYS A 2 11.99 1.41 5.41
N ASN A 3 12.42 0.18 5.68
CA ASN A 3 13.81 -0.23 5.47
C ASN A 3 14.07 -0.46 3.98
N THR A 4 14.33 0.62 3.25
CA THR A 4 14.56 0.62 1.79
C THR A 4 15.75 -0.24 1.38
N LYS A 5 16.73 -0.41 2.28
CA LYS A 5 17.89 -1.28 2.06
C LYS A 5 17.49 -2.75 1.94
N LEU A 6 16.63 -3.24 2.84
CA LEU A 6 16.15 -4.63 2.80
C LEU A 6 15.38 -4.92 1.52
N LEU A 7 14.56 -3.97 1.06
CA LEU A 7 13.86 -4.10 -0.22
C LEU A 7 14.84 -4.11 -1.41
N ALA A 8 15.83 -3.22 -1.42
CA ALA A 8 16.83 -3.19 -2.48
C ALA A 8 17.64 -4.50 -2.55
N GLU A 9 18.00 -5.07 -1.39
CA GLU A 9 18.65 -6.37 -1.30
C GLU A 9 17.75 -7.49 -1.84
N LYS A 10 16.47 -7.50 -1.48
CA LYS A 10 15.49 -8.47 -2.02
C LYS A 10 15.40 -8.41 -3.54
N VAL A 11 15.27 -7.20 -4.11
CA VAL A 11 15.25 -7.00 -5.57
C VAL A 11 16.54 -7.51 -6.22
N ALA A 12 17.69 -7.18 -5.65
CA ALA A 12 18.98 -7.64 -6.16
C ALA A 12 19.10 -9.17 -6.12
N ILE A 13 18.70 -9.82 -5.02
CA ILE A 13 18.70 -11.28 -4.89
C ILE A 13 17.79 -11.92 -5.94
N THR A 14 16.58 -11.39 -6.13
CA THR A 14 15.63 -11.91 -7.14
C THR A 14 16.17 -11.81 -8.57
N ALA A 15 16.98 -10.80 -8.86
CA ALA A 15 17.68 -10.64 -10.14
C ALA A 15 18.99 -11.46 -10.24
N GLY A 16 19.38 -12.20 -9.20
CA GLY A 16 20.61 -12.99 -9.16
C GLY A 16 21.89 -12.18 -8.90
N CYS A 17 21.76 -11.01 -8.27
CA CYS A 17 22.87 -10.13 -7.91
C CYS A 17 23.34 -10.31 -6.47
N LYS A 18 24.64 -10.08 -6.24
CA LYS A 18 25.24 -10.10 -4.89
C LYS A 18 24.87 -8.85 -4.10
N THR A 19 24.60 -9.01 -2.81
CA THR A 19 24.18 -7.92 -1.89
C THR A 19 25.30 -7.38 -1.01
N THR A 20 26.57 -7.59 -1.40
CA THR A 20 27.75 -7.24 -0.57
C THR A 20 27.82 -5.75 -0.22
N THR A 21 27.58 -4.88 -1.20
CA THR A 21 27.49 -3.42 -1.00
C THR A 21 26.46 -2.83 -1.97
N SER A 22 25.94 -1.64 -1.66
CA SER A 22 25.01 -0.93 -2.56
C SER A 22 25.60 -0.69 -3.95
N ALA A 23 26.90 -0.37 -4.04
CA ALA A 23 27.59 -0.19 -5.31
C ALA A 23 27.65 -1.48 -6.15
N VAL A 24 27.93 -2.61 -5.50
CA VAL A 24 27.95 -3.94 -6.16
C VAL A 24 26.56 -4.32 -6.66
N MET A 25 25.51 -4.07 -5.87
CA MET A 25 24.13 -4.32 -6.28
C MET A 25 23.78 -3.49 -7.52
N VAL A 26 23.99 -2.18 -7.48
CA VAL A 26 23.65 -1.28 -8.60
C VAL A 26 24.48 -1.62 -9.84
N HIS A 27 25.76 -1.93 -9.69
CA HIS A 27 26.59 -2.33 -10.81
C HIS A 27 26.06 -3.59 -11.49
N CYS A 28 25.74 -4.64 -10.72
CA CYS A 28 25.18 -5.88 -11.24
C CYS A 28 23.82 -5.66 -11.93
N MET A 29 22.91 -4.90 -11.30
CA MET A 29 21.58 -4.60 -11.86
C MET A 29 21.68 -3.86 -13.20
N ARG A 30 22.69 -2.99 -13.40
CA ARG A 30 22.92 -2.29 -14.68
C ARG A 30 23.47 -3.19 -15.79
N GLN A 31 23.97 -4.38 -15.47
CA GLN A 31 24.44 -5.36 -16.46
C GLN A 31 23.33 -6.32 -16.91
N LYS A 32 22.14 -6.24 -16.29
CA LYS A 32 21.01 -7.11 -16.61
C LYS A 32 20.32 -6.64 -17.88
N THR A 33 19.84 -7.59 -18.68
CA THR A 33 18.99 -7.27 -19.84
C THR A 33 17.60 -6.86 -19.39
N GLU A 34 16.83 -6.26 -20.31
CA GLU A 34 15.43 -5.92 -20.05
C GLU A 34 14.62 -7.16 -19.66
N GLU A 35 14.84 -8.29 -20.32
CA GLU A 35 14.14 -9.54 -20.07
C GLU A 35 14.45 -10.09 -18.67
N GLU A 36 15.71 -10.04 -18.24
CA GLU A 36 16.10 -10.46 -16.88
C GLU A 36 15.47 -9.56 -15.82
N LEU A 37 15.42 -8.25 -16.06
CA LEU A 37 14.78 -7.29 -15.14
C LEU A 37 13.26 -7.47 -15.10
N LEU A 38 12.63 -7.75 -16.24
CA LEU A 38 11.20 -8.07 -16.32
C LEU A 38 10.90 -9.37 -15.56
N GLU A 39 11.69 -10.42 -15.75
CA GLU A 39 11.54 -11.68 -15.03
C GLU A 39 11.67 -11.47 -13.51
N ALA A 40 12.66 -10.68 -13.07
CA ALA A 40 12.82 -10.34 -11.66
C ALA A 40 11.61 -9.55 -11.11
N THR A 41 11.08 -8.62 -11.91
CA THR A 41 9.90 -7.82 -11.55
C THR A 41 8.65 -8.70 -11.39
N LEU A 42 8.44 -9.67 -12.29
CA LEU A 42 7.33 -10.62 -12.20
C LEU A 42 7.47 -11.55 -10.98
N LYS A 43 8.69 -12.00 -10.66
CA LYS A 43 8.97 -12.80 -9.45
C LYS A 43 8.73 -12.04 -8.15
N MET A 44 8.97 -10.73 -8.15
CA MET A 44 8.69 -9.86 -6.99
C MET A 44 7.18 -9.74 -6.71
N LYS A 45 6.30 -10.07 -7.67
CA LYS A 45 4.84 -9.97 -7.56
C LYS A 45 4.39 -8.59 -7.06
N LEU A 46 5.03 -7.53 -7.57
CA LEU A 46 4.63 -6.16 -7.28
C LEU A 46 3.15 -5.96 -7.63
N PHE A 47 2.48 -5.09 -6.89
CA PHE A 47 1.04 -4.82 -6.95
C PHE A 47 0.12 -5.97 -6.54
N THR A 48 0.63 -7.15 -6.17
CA THR A 48 -0.18 -8.24 -5.63
C THR A 48 -0.10 -8.24 -4.10
N LEU A 49 -1.25 -8.35 -3.43
CA LEU A 49 -1.30 -8.53 -1.98
C LEU A 49 -1.40 -10.00 -1.64
N ASP A 50 -0.37 -10.53 -0.98
CA ASP A 50 -0.48 -11.86 -0.41
C ASP A 50 -1.26 -11.79 0.90
N MET A 51 -2.59 -11.85 0.78
CA MET A 51 -3.50 -11.85 1.92
C MET A 51 -3.54 -13.21 2.64
N LEU A 52 -2.86 -14.24 2.13
CA LEU A 52 -2.85 -15.60 2.69
C LEU A 52 -1.50 -15.97 3.32
N GLY A 53 -0.39 -15.46 2.78
CA GLY A 53 0.98 -15.63 3.28
C GLY A 53 1.37 -14.68 4.41
N ASP A 54 2.68 -14.59 4.70
CA ASP A 54 3.22 -13.69 5.72
C ASP A 54 3.18 -12.23 5.20
N PRO A 55 2.46 -11.31 5.88
CA PRO A 55 2.41 -9.89 5.51
C PRO A 55 3.80 -9.23 5.40
N ARG A 56 4.79 -9.74 6.14
CA ARG A 56 6.18 -9.24 6.14
C ARG A 56 6.94 -9.59 4.87
N GLU A 57 6.50 -10.61 4.14
CA GLU A 57 7.09 -11.02 2.87
C GLU A 57 6.44 -10.33 1.67
N SER A 58 5.23 -9.79 1.83
CA SER A 58 4.57 -9.01 0.79
C SER A 58 5.22 -7.63 0.65
N THR A 59 5.82 -7.37 -0.51
CA THR A 59 6.23 -6.02 -0.89
C THR A 59 5.35 -5.55 -2.05
N PRO A 60 4.20 -4.92 -1.75
CA PRO A 60 3.21 -4.62 -2.78
C PRO A 60 3.67 -3.53 -3.73
N MET A 61 4.65 -2.72 -3.35
CA MET A 61 5.15 -1.62 -4.17
C MET A 61 6.56 -1.21 -3.74
N ILE A 62 7.33 -0.71 -4.71
CA ILE A 62 8.56 0.02 -4.43
C ILE A 62 8.13 1.45 -4.06
N PRO A 63 8.29 1.86 -2.79
CA PRO A 63 7.76 3.14 -2.32
C PRO A 63 8.63 4.30 -2.82
N THR A 64 8.04 5.49 -2.87
CA THR A 64 8.81 6.74 -2.90
C THR A 64 9.70 6.85 -1.66
N VAL A 65 10.92 7.36 -1.81
CA VAL A 65 11.90 7.46 -0.73
C VAL A 65 12.34 8.90 -0.51
N MET A 66 12.82 9.18 0.71
CA MET A 66 13.44 10.45 1.03
C MET A 66 14.87 10.45 0.53
N ASP A 67 15.07 10.92 -0.69
CA ASP A 67 16.35 10.94 -1.39
C ASP A 67 17.22 12.16 -1.05
N GLY A 68 16.63 13.19 -0.41
CA GLY A 68 17.34 14.42 -0.07
C GLY A 68 17.47 15.39 -1.24
N VAL A 69 17.02 15.01 -2.44
CA VAL A 69 17.11 15.81 -3.66
C VAL A 69 15.72 16.19 -4.15
N VAL A 70 14.90 15.22 -4.56
CA VAL A 70 13.52 15.45 -4.95
C VAL A 70 12.65 15.69 -3.72
N LEU A 71 12.78 14.84 -2.70
CA LEU A 71 12.07 14.96 -1.44
C LEU A 71 13.06 15.06 -0.26
N PRO A 72 13.26 16.26 0.32
CA PRO A 72 14.21 16.48 1.39
C PRO A 72 13.73 15.98 2.78
N LYS A 73 12.42 15.90 2.97
CA LYS A 73 11.72 15.60 4.24
C LYS A 73 10.41 14.88 3.97
N THR A 74 9.82 14.21 4.95
CA THR A 74 8.59 13.44 4.69
C THR A 74 7.46 14.35 4.18
N PRO A 75 6.50 13.82 3.39
CA PRO A 75 5.37 14.61 2.91
C PRO A 75 4.61 15.33 4.03
N GLU A 76 4.48 14.71 5.20
CA GLU A 76 3.83 15.29 6.38
C GLU A 76 4.61 16.49 6.93
N GLU A 77 5.94 16.39 7.03
CA GLU A 77 6.80 17.50 7.45
C GLU A 77 6.78 18.63 6.42
N ILE A 78 6.81 18.31 5.12
CA ILE A 78 6.73 19.30 4.04
C ILE A 78 5.39 20.04 4.10
N LEU A 79 4.29 19.31 4.32
CA LEU A 79 2.95 19.84 4.43
C LEU A 79 2.81 20.74 5.66
N ALA A 80 3.35 20.32 6.81
CA ALA A 80 3.35 21.10 8.05
C ALA A 80 4.21 22.36 7.97
N ASP A 81 5.40 22.26 7.37
CA ASP A 81 6.32 23.39 7.16
C ASP A 81 5.82 24.37 6.08
N LYS A 82 4.76 24.00 5.32
CA LYS A 82 4.27 24.72 4.12
C LYS A 82 5.36 24.99 3.07
N LYS A 83 6.34 24.09 2.96
CA LYS A 83 7.49 24.21 2.05
C LYS A 83 7.24 23.51 0.72
N PHE A 84 6.20 23.94 0.02
CA PHE A 84 5.83 23.42 -1.30
C PHE A 84 5.27 24.55 -2.18
N ASN A 85 5.17 24.28 -3.48
CA ASN A 85 4.63 25.26 -4.42
C ASN A 85 3.14 25.46 -4.17
N THR A 86 2.77 26.68 -3.74
CA THR A 86 1.38 27.06 -3.46
C THR A 86 0.70 27.54 -4.73
N VAL A 87 0.28 26.59 -5.57
CA VAL A 87 -0.46 26.85 -6.82
C VAL A 87 -1.92 26.43 -6.66
N PRO A 88 -2.86 26.92 -7.49
CA PRO A 88 -4.23 26.40 -7.47
C PRO A 88 -4.23 24.88 -7.68
N TYR A 89 -4.65 24.15 -6.65
CA TYR A 89 -4.58 22.68 -6.62
C TYR A 89 -5.94 22.08 -6.29
N ILE A 90 -6.41 21.19 -7.17
CA ILE A 90 -7.68 20.49 -7.05
C ILE A 90 -7.40 19.04 -6.67
N VAL A 91 -7.96 18.61 -5.54
CA VAL A 91 -7.89 17.23 -5.06
C VAL A 91 -9.30 16.68 -4.97
N GLY A 92 -9.53 15.49 -5.51
CA GLY A 92 -10.82 14.81 -5.51
C GLY A 92 -10.67 13.31 -5.26
N ILE A 93 -11.78 12.67 -4.94
CA ILE A 93 -11.91 11.23 -4.73
C ILE A 93 -13.18 10.74 -5.41
N ASN A 94 -13.22 9.46 -5.77
CA ASN A 94 -14.40 8.77 -6.26
C ASN A 94 -15.16 8.11 -5.10
N LYS A 95 -16.45 7.87 -5.31
CA LYS A 95 -17.31 7.24 -4.29
C LYS A 95 -16.87 5.82 -3.90
N GLN A 96 -16.31 5.06 -4.85
CA GLN A 96 -15.97 3.65 -4.68
C GLN A 96 -14.56 3.36 -5.19
N GLU A 97 -13.55 4.04 -4.63
CA GLU A 97 -12.14 3.85 -5.05
C GLU A 97 -11.70 2.38 -4.98
N PHE A 98 -12.17 1.65 -3.96
CA PHE A 98 -11.89 0.23 -3.77
C PHE A 98 -13.04 -0.70 -4.19
N GLY A 99 -13.93 -0.25 -5.09
CA GLY A 99 -15.12 -0.99 -5.47
C GLY A 99 -14.88 -2.18 -6.41
N TRP A 100 -13.97 -2.04 -7.38
CA TRP A 100 -13.72 -3.09 -8.38
C TRP A 100 -12.29 -3.12 -8.93
N ILE A 101 -11.80 -2.00 -9.50
CA ILE A 101 -10.51 -1.98 -10.22
C ILE A 101 -9.34 -2.30 -9.30
N LEU A 102 -9.21 -1.57 -8.18
CA LEU A 102 -8.13 -1.80 -7.21
C LEU A 102 -8.16 -3.21 -6.61
N PRO A 103 -9.27 -3.74 -6.07
CA PRO A 103 -9.27 -5.08 -5.51
C PRO A 103 -8.96 -6.17 -6.56
N MET A 104 -9.47 -6.02 -7.80
CA MET A 104 -9.18 -6.97 -8.87
C MET A 104 -7.68 -6.95 -9.23
N MET A 105 -7.11 -5.77 -9.45
CA MET A 105 -5.69 -5.61 -9.78
C MET A 105 -4.77 -6.15 -8.68
N MET A 106 -5.15 -5.96 -7.41
CA MET A 106 -4.35 -6.36 -6.26
C MET A 106 -4.50 -7.84 -5.88
N GLY A 107 -5.35 -8.59 -6.59
CA GLY A 107 -5.63 -10.00 -6.28
C GLY A 107 -6.33 -10.19 -4.95
N PHE A 108 -7.14 -9.22 -4.53
CA PHE A 108 -7.78 -9.24 -3.23
C PHE A 108 -8.82 -10.37 -3.15
N PRO A 109 -8.84 -11.19 -2.07
CA PRO A 109 -9.72 -12.35 -1.97
C PRO A 109 -11.15 -11.97 -1.57
N ILE A 110 -11.78 -11.07 -2.34
CA ILE A 110 -13.19 -10.72 -2.15
C ILE A 110 -14.01 -11.72 -2.96
N SER A 111 -14.72 -12.61 -2.26
CA SER A 111 -15.65 -13.53 -2.92
C SER A 111 -16.77 -12.74 -3.61
N GLU A 112 -17.27 -13.23 -4.75
CA GLU A 112 -18.19 -12.48 -5.62
C GLU A 112 -19.51 -12.08 -4.95
N SER A 113 -19.90 -12.67 -3.82
CA SER A 113 -21.23 -12.41 -3.24
C SER A 113 -21.30 -12.13 -1.74
N LYS A 114 -20.43 -12.68 -0.89
CA LYS A 114 -20.64 -12.63 0.57
C LYS A 114 -19.33 -12.58 1.36
N LEU A 115 -19.31 -11.76 2.40
CA LEU A 115 -18.22 -11.72 3.36
C LEU A 115 -18.79 -11.84 4.77
N ASP A 116 -18.40 -12.88 5.51
CA ASP A 116 -18.78 -13.01 6.91
C ASP A 116 -17.94 -12.06 7.79
N GLN A 117 -18.48 -11.69 8.95
CA GLN A 117 -17.86 -10.72 9.84
C GLN A 117 -16.46 -11.15 10.32
N LYS A 118 -16.25 -12.45 10.55
CA LYS A 118 -14.96 -12.97 11.04
C LYS A 118 -13.90 -12.87 9.96
N THR A 119 -14.24 -13.22 8.73
CA THR A 119 -13.36 -13.05 7.56
C THR A 119 -13.11 -11.58 7.27
N ALA A 120 -14.13 -10.71 7.33
CA ALA A 120 -13.95 -9.26 7.17
C ALA A 120 -12.99 -8.67 8.19
N THR A 121 -13.12 -9.05 9.46
CA THR A 121 -12.23 -8.59 10.54
C THR A 121 -10.79 -9.05 10.30
N SER A 122 -10.60 -10.33 9.96
CA SER A 122 -9.27 -10.89 9.66
C SER A 122 -8.62 -10.21 8.45
N LEU A 123 -9.39 -9.97 7.39
CA LEU A 123 -8.92 -9.25 6.20
C LEU A 123 -8.57 -7.79 6.51
N LEU A 124 -9.37 -7.09 7.33
CA LEU A 124 -9.06 -5.73 7.75
C LEU A 124 -7.76 -5.68 8.55
N GLN A 125 -7.55 -6.60 9.50
CA GLN A 125 -6.31 -6.69 10.28
C GLN A 125 -5.09 -6.90 9.38
N LYS A 126 -5.19 -7.82 8.40
CA LYS A 126 -4.13 -8.04 7.42
C LYS A 126 -3.88 -6.81 6.54
N THR A 127 -4.95 -6.14 6.12
CA THR A 127 -4.88 -4.90 5.33
C THR A 127 -4.23 -3.78 6.13
N GLY A 128 -4.60 -3.63 7.40
CA GLY A 128 -4.01 -2.65 8.30
C GLY A 128 -2.53 -2.91 8.52
N SER A 129 -2.14 -4.15 8.77
CA SER A 129 -0.71 -4.53 8.90
C SER A 129 0.10 -4.18 7.64
N LEU A 130 -0.47 -4.42 6.47
CA LEU A 130 0.17 -4.16 5.19
C LEU A 130 0.25 -2.67 4.83
N LEU A 131 -0.79 -1.91 5.18
CA LEU A 131 -0.88 -0.46 4.95
C LEU A 131 -0.33 0.35 6.13
N GLU A 132 0.31 -0.31 7.11
CA GLU A 132 0.87 0.30 8.33
C GLU A 132 -0.16 1.12 9.14
N VAL A 133 -1.43 0.73 9.09
CA VAL A 133 -2.50 1.28 9.93
C VAL A 133 -2.42 0.66 11.32
N GLN A 134 -2.56 1.48 12.37
CA GLN A 134 -2.53 0.99 13.75
C GLN A 134 -3.61 -0.07 14.00
N ASP A 135 -3.26 -1.15 14.70
CA ASP A 135 -4.18 -2.24 15.03
C ASP A 135 -5.41 -1.76 15.82
N GLU A 136 -5.23 -0.76 16.70
CA GLU A 136 -6.32 -0.14 17.45
C GLU A 136 -7.35 0.57 16.54
N LEU A 137 -6.89 1.24 15.48
CA LEU A 137 -7.76 1.88 14.49
C LEU A 137 -8.53 0.83 13.68
N THR A 138 -7.87 -0.29 13.38
CA THR A 138 -8.48 -1.40 12.65
C THR A 138 -9.54 -2.11 13.50
N GLN A 139 -9.27 -2.30 14.79
CA GLN A 139 -10.23 -2.87 15.74
C GLN A 139 -11.43 -1.94 15.95
N MET A 140 -11.19 -0.64 16.15
CA MET A 140 -12.25 0.35 16.29
C MET A 140 -13.11 0.44 15.02
N ALA A 141 -12.49 0.40 13.84
CA ALA A 141 -13.21 0.41 12.57
C ALA A 141 -14.05 -0.86 12.39
N THR A 142 -13.55 -2.02 12.82
CA THR A 142 -14.30 -3.28 12.81
C THR A 142 -15.52 -3.20 13.73
N GLU A 143 -15.33 -2.77 14.98
CA GLU A 143 -16.40 -2.66 15.97
C GLU A 143 -17.44 -1.62 15.59
N LYS A 144 -17.04 -0.51 14.97
CA LYS A 144 -17.96 0.56 14.59
C LYS A 144 -18.75 0.24 13.33
N ASN A 145 -18.13 -0.43 12.35
CA ASN A 145 -18.75 -0.64 11.03
C ASN A 145 -19.47 -1.99 10.91
N PHE A 146 -19.06 -3.04 11.65
CA PHE A 146 -19.66 -4.37 11.48
C PHE A 146 -20.55 -4.83 12.65
N ARG A 147 -20.57 -4.11 13.77
CA ARG A 147 -21.35 -4.52 14.95
C ARG A 147 -22.85 -4.44 14.67
N GLY A 148 -23.54 -5.57 14.84
CA GLY A 148 -24.99 -5.68 14.68
C GLY A 148 -25.46 -5.80 13.22
N ILE A 149 -24.54 -6.06 12.28
CA ILE A 149 -24.87 -6.32 10.88
C ILE A 149 -24.66 -7.80 10.61
N ASP A 150 -25.76 -8.51 10.33
CA ASP A 150 -25.71 -9.94 9.99
C ASP A 150 -25.80 -10.20 8.47
N ASP A 151 -26.06 -9.15 7.68
CA ASP A 151 -26.17 -9.25 6.21
C ASP A 151 -24.77 -9.33 5.57
N PRO A 152 -24.37 -10.49 5.02
CA PRO A 152 -23.03 -10.69 4.46
C PRO A 152 -22.73 -9.82 3.23
N VAL A 153 -23.76 -9.30 2.56
CA VAL A 153 -23.59 -8.37 1.42
C VAL A 153 -23.21 -6.99 1.94
N LYS A 154 -23.91 -6.50 2.99
CA LYS A 154 -23.61 -5.20 3.61
C LYS A 154 -22.24 -5.18 4.28
N ILE A 155 -21.84 -6.28 4.93
CA ILE A 155 -20.50 -6.40 5.51
C ILE A 155 -19.42 -6.24 4.42
N LYS A 156 -19.63 -6.86 3.25
CA LYS A 156 -18.70 -6.71 2.11
C LYS A 156 -18.64 -5.25 1.63
N ASP A 157 -19.77 -4.61 1.42
CA ASP A 157 -19.78 -3.23 0.91
C ASP A 157 -19.10 -2.26 1.88
N LEU A 158 -19.37 -2.40 3.18
CA LEU A 158 -18.71 -1.62 4.24
C LEU A 158 -17.21 -1.91 4.35
N TYR A 159 -16.81 -3.17 4.13
CA TYR A 159 -15.40 -3.54 4.07
C TYR A 159 -14.68 -2.80 2.92
N LEU A 160 -15.27 -2.79 1.72
CA LEU A 160 -14.70 -2.10 0.57
C LEU A 160 -14.64 -0.59 0.77
N GLU A 161 -15.68 0.00 1.36
CA GLU A 161 -15.72 1.42 1.71
C GLU A 161 -14.61 1.77 2.70
N LEU A 162 -14.45 0.98 3.77
CA LEU A 162 -13.43 1.22 4.78
C LEU A 162 -12.00 1.10 4.23
N VAL A 163 -11.72 0.11 3.39
CA VAL A 163 -10.41 -0.01 2.73
C VAL A 163 -10.21 1.15 1.74
N GLY A 164 -11.26 1.55 1.02
CA GLY A 164 -11.24 2.73 0.15
C GLY A 164 -10.92 4.02 0.92
N ASP A 165 -11.48 4.20 2.11
CA ASP A 165 -11.24 5.37 2.95
C ASP A 165 -9.77 5.52 3.34
N VAL A 166 -9.02 4.42 3.51
CA VAL A 166 -7.56 4.48 3.74
C VAL A 166 -6.84 5.18 2.58
N PHE A 167 -7.32 5.01 1.34
CA PHE A 167 -6.80 5.72 0.17
C PHE A 167 -7.34 7.16 0.03
N CYS A 168 -8.54 7.44 0.56
CA CYS A 168 -9.19 8.75 0.46
C CYS A 168 -8.75 9.76 1.55
N ILE A 169 -8.47 9.31 2.77
CA ILE A 169 -8.08 10.16 3.90
C ILE A 169 -6.82 11.01 3.59
N PRO A 170 -5.76 10.47 2.96
CA PRO A 170 -4.61 11.27 2.53
C PRO A 170 -5.01 12.44 1.62
N SER A 171 -5.95 12.25 0.70
CA SER A 171 -6.42 13.29 -0.22
C SER A 171 -7.05 14.47 0.53
N VAL A 172 -7.92 14.20 1.51
CA VAL A 172 -8.52 15.26 2.35
C VAL A 172 -7.48 15.94 3.23
N THR A 173 -6.50 15.18 3.72
CA THR A 173 -5.40 15.69 4.56
C THR A 173 -4.53 16.66 3.78
N VAL A 174 -4.12 16.28 2.56
CA VAL A 174 -3.37 17.13 1.63
C VAL A 174 -4.19 18.38 1.26
N ALA A 175 -5.47 18.22 0.91
CA ALA A 175 -6.33 19.35 0.55
C ALA A 175 -6.50 20.36 1.71
N ARG A 176 -6.54 19.88 2.96
CA ARG A 176 -6.59 20.74 4.16
C ARG A 176 -5.25 21.40 4.44
N GLY A 177 -4.14 20.66 4.35
CA GLY A 177 -2.80 21.19 4.61
C GLY A 177 -2.29 22.14 3.52
N HIS A 178 -2.81 22.03 2.30
CA HIS A 178 -2.51 22.95 1.21
C HIS A 178 -3.17 24.34 1.39
N ARG A 179 -4.18 24.46 2.27
CA ARG A 179 -4.76 25.75 2.68
C ARG A 179 -3.87 26.41 3.74
#